data_AF-A0ABD2HS03-F1
#
_entry.id   AF-A0ABD2HS03-F1
#
_cell.length_a   1.000
_cell.length_b   1.000
_cell.length_c   1.000
_cell.angle_alpha   90.00
_cell.angle_beta   90.00
_cell.angle_gamma   90.00
#
_symmetry.space_group_name_H-M   'P 1'
#
loop_
_entity.id
_entity.type
_entity.pdbx_description
1 polymer ?
#
loop_
_entity_poly.entity_id
_entity_poly.type
_entity_poly.pdbx_seq_one_letter_code
_entity_poly.pdbx_strand_id
1 'polypeptide(L)'
;MSDNPKKAEEKMAKAIFISADCWLKVFDLLKPSQLGLGISMISHRFDFYVDVHFKTRKWSFGTVQFGGKIGENGTKQMEIVNSDGGIPLPIPQIQMPRKVIGFQRINIFFIDRNVIAFLHRFRPIFDSFCPINLAIYTYNDRILEFILHNIWPMIGKKIHGLQLSAGIFHRLRKFVPSILNDCLSLRVVNAYYYGFFTEFPADDNAMASDGQVVAKWLFTALPNNVPKVLKCSLGKDDRILTSNLEGFKSAFANASSPANFIVVFWFPSSSADSVVPFEQTNELTGEQLALKRTDCIDCFSSCFLLIRRPIARDTNKWAKWEDEAIRWDIDFQWNRIDIQIDDERQIGDGLLDSTPGPSDH
;
A
#
# COMPACT_ATOMS: atom_id res chain seq x y z
N MET A 1 51.15 -19.93 20.25
CA MET A 1 49.83 -20.18 20.85
C MET A 1 48.82 -20.11 19.73
N SER A 2 48.18 -21.25 19.44
CA SER A 2 47.26 -21.45 18.32
C SER A 2 45.85 -21.15 18.80
N ASP A 3 45.24 -20.09 18.27
CA ASP A 3 43.82 -19.85 18.41
C ASP A 3 43.08 -20.60 17.31
N ASN A 4 42.32 -21.59 17.76
CA ASN A 4 41.64 -22.58 16.95
C ASN A 4 40.32 -21.98 16.40
N PRO A 5 40.09 -21.92 15.07
CA PRO A 5 38.90 -21.31 14.46
C PRO A 5 37.57 -21.93 14.95
N LYS A 6 37.61 -23.20 15.34
CA LYS A 6 36.45 -23.94 15.87
C LYS A 6 35.88 -23.38 17.17
N LYS A 7 36.69 -22.69 18.00
CA LYS A 7 36.20 -22.07 19.24
C LYS A 7 35.47 -20.74 19.02
N ALA A 8 35.70 -20.07 17.90
CA ALA A 8 34.95 -18.87 17.51
C ALA A 8 33.59 -19.26 16.90
N GLU A 9 33.56 -20.34 16.10
CA GLU A 9 32.31 -20.90 15.54
C GLU A 9 31.39 -21.50 16.61
N GLU A 10 31.93 -22.18 17.64
CA GLU A 10 31.12 -22.67 18.77
C GLU A 10 30.55 -21.55 19.67
N LYS A 11 31.15 -20.34 19.66
CA LYS A 11 30.60 -19.17 20.37
C LYS A 11 29.51 -18.45 19.57
N MET A 12 29.55 -18.48 18.24
CA MET A 12 28.45 -17.98 17.37
C MET A 12 27.29 -18.99 17.27
N ALA A 13 27.54 -20.29 17.46
CA ALA A 13 26.52 -21.34 17.40
C ALA A 13 25.65 -21.47 18.66
N LYS A 14 25.90 -20.69 19.73
CA LYS A 14 24.89 -20.41 20.76
C LYS A 14 23.93 -19.32 20.26
N ALA A 15 23.37 -19.56 19.07
CA ALA A 15 22.17 -18.88 18.63
C ALA A 15 21.12 -19.11 19.70
N ILE A 16 20.68 -18.02 20.34
CA ILE A 16 19.55 -18.03 21.25
C ILE A 16 18.44 -18.78 20.52
N PHE A 17 18.08 -19.94 21.05
CA PHE A 17 16.99 -20.73 20.51
C PHE A 17 15.72 -19.95 20.84
N ILE A 18 15.34 -19.09 19.90
CA ILE A 18 14.25 -18.14 20.06
C ILE A 18 12.95 -18.93 19.89
N SER A 19 12.27 -19.24 21.00
CA SER A 19 10.98 -19.92 21.03
C SER A 19 9.83 -18.98 20.65
N ALA A 20 8.57 -19.44 20.78
CA ALA A 20 7.38 -18.59 20.76
C ALA A 20 7.49 -17.34 21.68
N ASP A 21 8.39 -17.36 22.65
CA ASP A 21 8.61 -16.29 23.62
C ASP A 21 9.26 -15.02 23.02
N CYS A 22 9.93 -15.08 21.87
CA CYS A 22 10.36 -13.83 21.20
C CYS A 22 9.23 -13.16 20.43
N TRP A 23 8.22 -13.91 19.99
CA TRP A 23 6.99 -13.29 19.53
C TRP A 23 6.29 -12.60 20.68
N LEU A 24 6.28 -13.19 21.89
CA LEU A 24 5.79 -12.51 23.10
C LEU A 24 6.50 -11.18 23.35
N LYS A 25 7.83 -11.10 23.20
CA LYS A 25 8.57 -9.82 23.30
C LYS A 25 8.20 -8.79 22.22
N VAL A 26 7.87 -9.25 21.01
CA VAL A 26 7.33 -8.39 19.95
C VAL A 26 5.89 -7.95 20.25
N PHE A 27 5.11 -8.82 20.92
CA PHE A 27 3.75 -8.56 21.35
C PHE A 27 3.62 -7.72 22.63
N ASP A 28 4.63 -7.69 23.49
CA ASP A 28 4.71 -6.82 24.67
C ASP A 28 4.60 -5.33 24.30
N LEU A 29 4.94 -4.97 23.05
CA LEU A 29 4.95 -3.60 22.55
C LEU A 29 3.74 -3.26 21.65
N LEU A 30 2.96 -4.22 21.18
CA LEU A 30 1.80 -3.94 20.29
C LEU A 30 0.50 -3.78 21.11
N LYS A 31 0.49 -2.77 22.00
CA LYS A 31 -0.58 -2.38 22.95
C LYS A 31 -1.52 -3.51 23.45
N PRO A 32 -1.02 -4.30 24.41
CA PRO A 32 -1.74 -4.73 25.61
C PRO A 32 -1.28 -3.93 26.86
N SER A 33 -0.80 -2.71 26.68
CA SER A 33 0.01 -1.97 27.66
C SER A 33 -0.72 -1.53 28.94
N GLN A 34 -2.03 -1.71 29.04
CA GLN A 34 -2.77 -1.50 30.30
C GLN A 34 -3.12 -2.79 31.05
N LEU A 35 -3.10 -3.95 30.38
CA LEU A 35 -3.42 -5.22 31.02
C LEU A 35 -2.15 -5.96 31.48
N GLY A 36 -1.08 -5.89 30.69
CA GLY A 36 0.19 -6.56 31.00
C GLY A 36 0.93 -5.94 32.19
N LEU A 37 1.01 -4.61 32.25
CA LEU A 37 1.77 -3.90 33.30
C LEU A 37 1.09 -3.93 34.68
N GLY A 38 -0.23 -4.11 34.74
CA GLY A 38 -0.96 -4.26 36.01
C GLY A 38 -0.96 -5.70 36.56
N ILE A 39 -0.80 -6.70 35.70
CA ILE A 39 -1.01 -8.12 36.05
C ILE A 39 0.31 -8.92 36.07
N SER A 40 1.38 -8.46 35.38
CA SER A 40 2.65 -9.20 35.28
C SER A 40 3.43 -9.35 36.58
N MET A 41 3.06 -8.62 37.65
CA MET A 41 3.65 -8.84 38.98
C MET A 41 3.05 -10.06 39.70
N ILE A 42 2.05 -10.75 39.11
CA ILE A 42 1.29 -11.81 39.79
C ILE A 42 1.08 -13.01 38.84
N SER A 43 2.00 -13.99 38.88
CA SER A 43 1.79 -15.43 38.56
C SER A 43 2.25 -16.00 37.21
N HIS A 44 3.05 -17.09 37.30
CA HIS A 44 3.38 -18.06 36.25
C HIS A 44 2.16 -18.70 35.55
N ARG A 45 0.96 -18.56 36.11
CA ARG A 45 -0.28 -19.05 35.50
C ARG A 45 -0.71 -18.19 34.31
N PHE A 46 -0.29 -16.92 34.26
CA PHE A 46 -0.69 -16.02 33.19
C PHE A 46 0.00 -16.36 31.87
N ASP A 47 1.25 -16.80 31.89
CA ASP A 47 1.98 -17.23 30.70
C ASP A 47 1.24 -18.35 29.95
N PHE A 48 0.74 -19.37 30.66
CA PHE A 48 -0.07 -20.43 30.04
C PHE A 48 -1.34 -19.89 29.40
N TYR A 49 -2.04 -18.96 30.06
CA TYR A 49 -3.24 -18.34 29.50
C TYR A 49 -2.93 -17.48 28.29
N VAL A 50 -1.85 -16.71 28.32
CA VAL A 50 -1.34 -15.92 27.20
C VAL A 50 -1.00 -16.83 26.02
N ASP A 51 -0.32 -17.95 26.28
CA ASP A 51 0.03 -18.95 25.28
C ASP A 51 -1.20 -19.60 24.64
N VAL A 52 -2.18 -20.00 25.46
CA VAL A 52 -3.48 -20.50 24.98
C VAL A 52 -4.22 -19.40 24.19
N HIS A 53 -4.14 -18.14 24.63
CA HIS A 53 -4.78 -17.00 23.96
C HIS A 53 -4.20 -16.76 22.57
N PHE A 54 -2.87 -16.71 22.44
CA PHE A 54 -2.16 -16.59 21.17
C PHE A 54 -2.39 -17.81 20.26
N LYS A 55 -2.46 -19.02 20.84
CA LYS A 55 -2.75 -20.26 20.11
C LYS A 55 -4.20 -20.41 19.69
N THR A 56 -5.17 -19.72 20.30
CA THR A 56 -6.61 -19.93 20.02
C THR A 56 -7.26 -18.81 19.23
N ARG A 57 -6.92 -17.54 19.49
CA ARG A 57 -7.58 -16.39 18.87
C ARG A 57 -6.90 -15.93 17.58
N LYS A 58 -7.67 -15.24 16.74
CA LYS A 58 -7.16 -14.48 15.61
C LYS A 58 -6.64 -13.12 16.12
N TRP A 59 -5.53 -12.66 15.57
CA TRP A 59 -4.82 -11.47 16.06
C TRP A 59 -4.42 -10.54 14.93
N SER A 60 -4.30 -9.26 15.23
CA SER A 60 -3.70 -8.27 14.35
C SER A 60 -2.68 -7.47 15.13
N PHE A 61 -1.58 -7.09 14.49
CA PHE A 61 -0.58 -6.23 15.14
C PHE A 61 -0.80 -4.75 14.81
N GLY A 62 -0.33 -3.87 15.69
CA GLY A 62 -0.36 -2.42 15.49
C GLY A 62 0.65 -1.95 14.44
N THR A 63 1.31 -0.83 14.72
CA THR A 63 2.31 -0.25 13.82
C THR A 63 3.71 -0.80 14.10
N VAL A 64 4.43 -1.18 13.05
CA VAL A 64 5.83 -1.61 13.11
C VAL A 64 6.67 -0.68 12.26
N GLN A 65 7.82 -0.25 12.77
CA GLN A 65 8.75 0.61 12.02
C GLN A 65 10.11 -0.06 11.85
N PHE A 66 10.62 -0.07 10.63
CA PHE A 66 11.98 -0.50 10.29
C PHE A 66 12.84 0.74 10.07
N GLY A 67 13.66 1.05 11.06
CA GLY A 67 14.64 2.14 11.01
C GLY A 67 16.06 1.60 10.86
N GLY A 68 16.99 2.51 10.56
CA GLY A 68 18.42 2.20 10.59
C GLY A 68 19.08 2.90 11.77
N LYS A 69 19.71 2.15 12.65
CA LYS A 69 20.51 2.66 13.76
C LYS A 69 21.99 2.63 13.40
N ILE A 70 22.69 3.72 13.71
CA ILE A 70 24.15 3.77 13.55
C ILE A 70 24.76 2.98 14.70
N GLY A 71 25.42 1.87 14.37
CA GLY A 71 26.19 1.09 15.33
C GLY A 71 27.48 1.77 15.75
N GLU A 72 28.13 1.26 16.80
CA GLU A 72 29.39 1.81 17.35
C GLU A 72 30.54 1.84 16.33
N ASN A 73 30.47 0.97 15.32
CA ASN A 73 31.43 0.88 14.21
C ASN A 73 31.07 1.79 13.01
N GLY A 74 30.05 2.64 13.13
CA GLY A 74 29.57 3.51 12.06
C GLY A 74 28.69 2.82 11.00
N THR A 75 28.48 1.50 11.08
CA THR A 75 27.59 0.78 10.15
C THR A 75 26.14 0.95 10.55
N LYS A 76 25.25 1.19 9.58
CA LYS A 76 23.81 1.32 9.83
C LYS A 76 23.18 -0.07 9.83
N GLN A 77 22.60 -0.48 10.94
CA GLN A 77 21.92 -1.77 11.09
C GLN A 77 20.42 -1.56 11.27
N MET A 78 19.62 -2.52 10.81
CA MET A 78 18.19 -2.44 11.01
C MET A 78 17.82 -2.53 12.49
N GLU A 79 16.90 -1.67 12.89
CA GLU A 79 16.25 -1.69 14.19
C GLU A 79 14.73 -1.69 13.96
N ILE A 80 14.02 -2.61 14.62
CA ILE A 80 12.57 -2.59 14.67
C ILE A 80 12.17 -1.73 15.86
N VAL A 81 11.40 -0.68 15.63
CA VAL A 81 10.90 0.21 16.68
C VAL A 81 9.38 0.23 16.61
N ASN A 82 8.74 0.24 17.77
CA ASN A 82 7.31 0.52 17.83
C ASN A 82 7.08 2.02 17.55
N SER A 83 5.96 2.38 16.90
CA SER A 83 5.64 3.77 16.53
C SER A 83 5.69 4.78 17.67
N ASP A 84 5.56 4.32 18.92
CA ASP A 84 5.60 5.17 20.11
C ASP A 84 7.04 5.49 20.58
N GLY A 85 8.07 5.23 19.75
CA GLY A 85 9.48 5.47 20.08
C GLY A 85 10.02 4.52 21.16
N GLY A 86 9.41 3.33 21.27
CA GLY A 86 9.66 2.36 22.32
C GLY A 86 10.97 1.58 22.18
N ILE A 87 11.13 0.57 23.02
CA ILE A 87 12.32 -0.29 23.06
C ILE A 87 12.49 -1.05 21.73
N PRO A 88 13.72 -1.15 21.20
CA PRO A 88 14.03 -1.96 20.02
C PRO A 88 13.51 -3.39 20.14
N LEU A 89 12.79 -3.84 19.13
CA LEU A 89 12.18 -5.15 19.07
C LEU A 89 13.14 -6.19 18.45
N PRO A 90 13.18 -7.42 18.99
CA PRO A 90 13.94 -8.49 18.36
C PRO A 90 13.33 -8.84 17.01
N ILE A 91 14.17 -9.06 16.01
CA ILE A 91 13.74 -9.47 14.67
C ILE A 91 13.26 -10.92 14.75
N PRO A 92 11.98 -11.20 14.45
CA PRO A 92 11.49 -12.57 14.48
C PRO A 92 12.23 -13.43 13.46
N GLN A 93 12.82 -14.54 13.94
CA GLN A 93 13.52 -15.53 13.10
C GLN A 93 12.62 -16.70 12.69
N ILE A 94 11.46 -16.85 13.34
CA ILE A 94 10.50 -17.92 13.09
C ILE A 94 9.34 -17.38 12.27
N GLN A 95 8.71 -18.27 11.51
CA GLN A 95 7.46 -17.99 10.81
C GLN A 95 6.36 -17.53 11.78
N MET A 96 5.59 -16.54 11.36
CA MET A 96 4.46 -16.02 12.13
C MET A 96 3.40 -17.08 12.42
N PRO A 97 2.73 -17.03 13.58
CA PRO A 97 1.55 -17.84 13.83
C PRO A 97 0.49 -17.60 12.74
N ARG A 98 -0.09 -18.69 12.20
CA ARG A 98 -1.16 -18.64 11.17
C ARG A 98 -2.43 -17.91 11.62
N LYS A 99 -2.51 -17.54 12.90
CA LYS A 99 -3.65 -16.83 13.48
C LYS A 99 -3.55 -15.31 13.36
N VAL A 100 -2.45 -14.78 12.83
CA VAL A 100 -2.37 -13.36 12.49
C VAL A 100 -3.19 -13.09 11.23
N ILE A 101 -4.14 -12.17 11.34
CA ILE A 101 -5.16 -11.85 10.33
C ILE A 101 -5.10 -10.41 9.82
N GLY A 102 -4.15 -9.61 10.30
CA GLY A 102 -4.10 -8.19 9.97
C GLY A 102 -2.93 -7.46 10.60
N PHE A 103 -2.71 -6.23 10.13
CA PHE A 103 -1.88 -5.25 10.82
C PHE A 103 -2.41 -3.84 10.63
N GLN A 104 -1.99 -2.90 11.47
CA GLN A 104 -2.31 -1.49 11.25
C GLN A 104 -1.39 -0.91 10.18
N ARG A 105 -0.07 -0.91 10.42
CA ARG A 105 0.90 -0.29 9.52
C ARG A 105 2.31 -0.88 9.64
N ILE A 106 3.03 -0.95 8.53
CA ILE A 106 4.46 -1.26 8.46
C ILE A 106 5.15 -0.06 7.79
N ASN A 107 6.01 0.64 8.52
CA ASN A 107 6.84 1.71 7.97
C ASN A 107 8.24 1.20 7.70
N ILE A 108 8.77 1.44 6.51
CA ILE A 108 10.10 1.04 6.09
C ILE A 108 10.90 2.30 5.76
N PHE A 109 11.80 2.67 6.67
CA PHE A 109 12.73 3.80 6.52
C PHE A 109 14.17 3.34 6.25
N PHE A 110 14.41 2.03 6.29
CA PHE A 110 15.69 1.39 6.05
C PHE A 110 15.45 -0.03 5.52
N ILE A 111 16.21 -0.48 4.53
CA ILE A 111 16.16 -1.87 4.03
C ILE A 111 17.56 -2.49 4.11
N ASP A 112 17.67 -3.57 4.87
CA ASP A 112 18.80 -4.50 4.78
C ASP A 112 18.30 -5.92 4.44
N ARG A 113 19.22 -6.90 4.46
CA ARG A 113 18.90 -8.32 4.26
C ARG A 113 17.89 -8.83 5.29
N ASN A 114 17.91 -8.28 6.50
CA ASN A 114 17.01 -8.70 7.57
C ASN A 114 15.58 -8.22 7.32
N VAL A 115 15.39 -7.00 6.78
CA VAL A 115 14.07 -6.49 6.35
C VAL A 115 13.50 -7.35 5.24
N ILE A 116 14.29 -7.68 4.21
CA ILE A 116 13.85 -8.55 3.11
C ILE A 116 13.45 -9.93 3.67
N ALA A 117 14.31 -10.53 4.49
CA ALA A 117 14.03 -11.82 5.11
C ALA A 117 12.78 -11.77 6.02
N PHE A 118 12.56 -10.66 6.73
CA PHE A 118 11.35 -10.43 7.50
C PHE A 118 10.12 -10.41 6.60
N LEU A 119 10.11 -9.60 5.54
CA LEU A 119 8.98 -9.53 4.61
C LEU A 119 8.68 -10.91 4.01
N HIS A 120 9.69 -11.76 3.77
CA HIS A 120 9.50 -13.11 3.22
C HIS A 120 8.78 -14.01 4.21
N ARG A 121 9.09 -13.89 5.50
CA ARG A 121 8.38 -14.60 6.58
C ARG A 121 6.93 -14.11 6.73
N PHE A 122 6.63 -12.88 6.30
CA PHE A 122 5.28 -12.29 6.29
C PHE A 122 4.47 -12.57 5.03
N ARG A 123 5.09 -13.15 3.99
CA ARG A 123 4.38 -13.49 2.75
C ARG A 123 3.13 -14.36 2.96
N PRO A 124 3.13 -15.42 3.80
CA PRO A 124 1.92 -16.22 4.03
C PRO A 124 0.77 -15.42 4.64
N ILE A 125 1.09 -14.39 5.43
CA ILE A 125 0.12 -13.46 6.02
C ILE A 125 -0.52 -12.62 4.92
N PHE A 126 0.29 -12.03 4.04
CA PHE A 126 -0.18 -11.29 2.85
C PHE A 126 -1.07 -12.15 1.94
N ASP A 127 -0.79 -13.46 1.86
CA ASP A 127 -1.61 -14.40 1.11
C ASP A 127 -2.93 -14.76 1.83
N SER A 128 -2.95 -14.70 3.16
CA SER A 128 -4.08 -15.13 4.00
C SER A 128 -5.15 -14.07 4.26
N PHE A 129 -4.80 -12.79 4.20
CA PHE A 129 -5.78 -11.70 4.32
C PHE A 129 -5.50 -10.57 3.32
N CYS A 130 -6.50 -10.34 2.47
CA CYS A 130 -6.61 -9.20 1.56
C CYS A 130 -7.51 -8.17 2.25
N PRO A 131 -7.26 -6.85 2.14
CA PRO A 131 -6.38 -6.15 1.20
C PRO A 131 -5.06 -5.58 1.78
N ILE A 132 -4.03 -5.38 0.94
CA ILE A 132 -2.80 -4.61 1.25
C ILE A 132 -2.90 -3.20 0.66
N ASN A 133 -2.49 -2.20 1.43
CA ASN A 133 -2.36 -0.82 0.96
C ASN A 133 -0.87 -0.45 0.91
N LEU A 134 -0.39 0.06 -0.22
CA LEU A 134 1.02 0.41 -0.41
C LEU A 134 1.16 1.91 -0.68
N ALA A 135 2.10 2.54 0.02
CA ALA A 135 2.60 3.86 -0.33
C ALA A 135 4.12 3.80 -0.51
N ILE A 136 4.61 4.45 -1.57
CA ILE A 136 6.04 4.55 -1.87
C ILE A 136 6.39 6.03 -1.91
N TYR A 137 7.41 6.40 -1.15
CA TYR A 137 7.98 7.73 -1.05
C TYR A 137 9.48 7.63 -1.33
N THR A 138 9.83 7.65 -2.61
CA THR A 138 11.22 7.78 -3.08
C THR A 138 11.23 8.40 -4.46
N TYR A 139 12.17 9.31 -4.71
CA TYR A 139 12.41 9.87 -6.05
C TYR A 139 13.69 9.34 -6.70
N ASN A 140 14.37 8.40 -6.05
CA ASN A 140 15.60 7.80 -6.55
C ASN A 140 15.28 6.54 -7.38
N ASP A 141 15.62 6.57 -8.67
CA ASP A 141 15.33 5.48 -9.61
C ASP A 141 16.00 4.15 -9.22
N ARG A 142 17.22 4.18 -8.67
CA ARG A 142 17.92 2.95 -8.22
C ARG A 142 17.22 2.32 -7.02
N ILE A 143 16.74 3.14 -6.09
CA ILE A 143 15.98 2.68 -4.91
C ILE A 143 14.63 2.13 -5.36
N LEU A 144 13.96 2.81 -6.29
CA LEU A 144 12.69 2.38 -6.85
C LEU A 144 12.83 1.03 -7.57
N GLU A 145 13.86 0.89 -8.40
CA GLU A 145 14.22 -0.35 -9.07
C GLU A 145 14.49 -1.46 -8.04
N PHE A 146 15.24 -1.16 -6.99
CA PHE A 146 15.50 -2.12 -5.92
C PHE A 146 14.22 -2.59 -5.21
N ILE A 147 13.30 -1.67 -4.87
CA ILE A 147 11.99 -1.99 -4.27
C ILE A 147 11.17 -2.88 -5.22
N LEU A 148 11.16 -2.55 -6.51
CA LEU A 148 10.46 -3.33 -7.54
C LEU A 148 11.03 -4.75 -7.68
N HIS A 149 12.34 -4.92 -7.57
CA HIS A 149 12.95 -6.26 -7.68
C HIS A 149 12.80 -7.09 -6.39
N ASN A 150 12.93 -6.48 -5.22
CA ASN A 150 13.08 -7.21 -3.96
C ASN A 150 11.81 -7.26 -3.11
N ILE A 151 10.91 -6.27 -3.21
CA ILE A 151 9.71 -6.18 -2.36
C ILE A 151 8.46 -6.46 -3.17
N TRP A 152 8.33 -5.87 -4.36
CA TRP A 152 7.14 -5.99 -5.19
C TRP A 152 6.71 -7.45 -5.47
N PRO A 153 7.59 -8.42 -5.76
CA PRO A 153 7.18 -9.81 -6.03
C PRO A 153 6.43 -10.48 -4.87
N MET A 154 6.57 -9.93 -3.65
CA MET A 154 6.02 -10.50 -2.42
C MET A 154 4.62 -9.98 -2.12
N ILE A 155 4.31 -8.74 -2.53
CA ILE A 155 3.06 -8.05 -2.18
C ILE A 155 2.25 -7.59 -3.39
N GLY A 156 2.86 -7.44 -4.56
CA GLY A 156 2.29 -6.76 -5.74
C GLY A 156 0.92 -7.28 -6.15
N LYS A 157 0.74 -8.61 -6.24
CA LYS A 157 -0.54 -9.24 -6.61
C LYS A 157 -1.68 -9.00 -5.61
N LYS A 158 -1.35 -8.60 -4.38
CA LYS A 158 -2.28 -8.39 -3.25
C LYS A 158 -2.54 -6.91 -2.97
N ILE A 159 -1.86 -6.02 -3.68
CA ILE A 159 -2.07 -4.58 -3.56
C ILE A 159 -3.50 -4.27 -4.00
N HIS A 160 -4.23 -3.65 -3.10
CA HIS A 160 -5.60 -3.20 -3.29
C HIS A 160 -5.69 -1.69 -3.36
N GLY A 161 -4.91 -1.00 -2.53
CA GLY A 161 -4.78 0.44 -2.53
C GLY A 161 -3.33 0.84 -2.81
N LEU A 162 -3.15 1.82 -3.68
CA LEU A 162 -1.84 2.32 -4.08
C LEU A 162 -1.80 3.85 -3.98
N GLN A 163 -0.95 4.37 -3.11
CA GLN A 163 -0.66 5.80 -2.98
C GLN A 163 0.63 6.10 -3.73
N LEU A 164 0.55 6.95 -4.75
CA LEU A 164 1.70 7.38 -5.54
C LEU A 164 1.62 8.87 -5.79
N SER A 165 2.79 9.51 -5.92
CA SER A 165 2.86 10.81 -6.58
C SER A 165 2.95 10.64 -8.10
N ALA A 166 2.55 11.65 -8.88
CA ALA A 166 2.63 11.57 -10.34
C ALA A 166 4.07 11.29 -10.81
N GLY A 167 5.05 11.94 -10.18
CA GLY A 167 6.47 11.71 -10.47
C GLY A 167 6.94 10.28 -10.17
N ILE A 168 6.44 9.66 -9.09
CA ILE A 168 6.79 8.27 -8.75
C ILE A 168 6.11 7.31 -9.72
N PHE A 169 4.84 7.53 -10.09
CA PHE A 169 4.15 6.68 -11.05
C PHE A 169 4.82 6.69 -12.43
N HIS A 170 5.20 7.87 -12.93
CA HIS A 170 5.97 7.99 -14.17
C HIS A 170 7.24 7.13 -14.15
N ARG A 171 7.99 7.19 -13.04
CA ARG A 171 9.23 6.43 -12.86
C ARG A 171 8.96 4.93 -12.76
N LEU A 172 7.93 4.52 -11.99
CA LEU A 172 7.51 3.13 -11.88
C LEU A 172 7.21 2.52 -13.24
N ARG A 173 6.52 3.26 -14.12
CA ARG A 173 6.20 2.82 -15.48
C ARG A 173 7.42 2.61 -16.37
N LYS A 174 8.57 3.22 -16.08
CA LYS A 174 9.82 2.94 -16.83
C LYS A 174 10.32 1.52 -16.59
N PHE A 175 10.06 0.97 -15.40
CA PHE A 175 10.50 -0.37 -15.00
C PHE A 175 9.40 -1.42 -15.21
N VAL A 176 8.15 -1.06 -14.86
CA VAL A 176 6.97 -1.93 -14.99
C VAL A 176 5.85 -1.13 -15.68
N PRO A 177 5.83 -1.07 -17.02
CA PRO A 177 4.84 -0.26 -17.76
C PRO A 177 3.38 -0.63 -17.46
N SER A 178 3.12 -1.91 -17.19
CA SER A 178 1.80 -2.50 -16.95
C SER A 178 1.36 -2.50 -15.47
N ILE A 179 2.05 -1.76 -14.60
CA ILE A 179 1.92 -1.89 -13.13
C ILE A 179 0.48 -1.83 -12.58
N LEU A 180 -0.40 -1.00 -13.16
CA LEU A 180 -1.81 -0.91 -12.75
C LEU A 180 -2.64 -2.13 -13.19
N ASN A 181 -2.33 -2.70 -14.36
CA ASN A 181 -3.04 -3.85 -14.93
C ASN A 181 -2.53 -5.18 -14.36
N ASP A 182 -1.26 -5.26 -13.98
CA ASP A 182 -0.68 -6.45 -13.34
C ASP A 182 -1.21 -6.68 -11.92
N CYS A 183 -1.68 -5.63 -11.26
CA CYS A 183 -2.28 -5.71 -9.94
C CYS A 183 -3.78 -6.00 -10.02
N LEU A 184 -4.16 -7.26 -10.25
CA LEU A 184 -5.58 -7.66 -10.38
C LEU A 184 -6.46 -7.33 -9.16
N SER A 185 -5.85 -7.18 -7.98
CA SER A 185 -6.55 -6.80 -6.75
C SER A 185 -6.69 -5.28 -6.57
N LEU A 186 -6.01 -4.48 -7.41
CA LEU A 186 -5.94 -3.04 -7.30
C LEU A 186 -7.29 -2.42 -7.59
N ARG A 187 -7.88 -1.86 -6.54
CA ARG A 187 -9.15 -1.15 -6.58
C ARG A 187 -8.95 0.35 -6.45
N VAL A 188 -8.04 0.79 -5.58
CA VAL A 188 -7.89 2.21 -5.24
C VAL A 188 -6.54 2.74 -5.66
N VAL A 189 -6.52 3.81 -6.43
CA VAL A 189 -5.33 4.63 -6.69
C VAL A 189 -5.55 6.00 -6.08
N ASN A 190 -4.66 6.41 -5.18
CA ASN A 190 -4.71 7.72 -4.55
C ASN A 190 -3.53 8.58 -4.97
N ALA A 191 -3.90 9.72 -5.55
CA ALA A 191 -3.07 10.68 -6.25
C ALA A 191 -3.23 12.10 -5.65
N TYR A 192 -3.89 12.21 -4.49
CA TYR A 192 -4.41 13.44 -3.91
C TYR A 192 -3.43 14.61 -3.88
N TYR A 193 -2.18 14.39 -3.46
CA TYR A 193 -1.21 15.48 -3.24
C TYR A 193 -0.41 15.92 -4.47
N TYR A 194 -0.40 15.14 -5.55
CA TYR A 194 0.61 15.30 -6.62
C TYR A 194 0.06 15.24 -8.05
N GLY A 195 -1.26 15.37 -8.21
CA GLY A 195 -1.91 15.64 -9.49
C GLY A 195 -1.78 14.52 -10.51
N PHE A 196 -2.72 13.58 -10.51
CA PHE A 196 -2.90 12.66 -11.64
C PHE A 196 -4.01 13.18 -12.52
N PHE A 197 -3.76 13.24 -13.82
CA PHE A 197 -4.74 13.54 -14.83
C PHE A 197 -4.98 12.28 -15.63
N THR A 198 -6.23 11.92 -15.88
CA THR A 198 -6.51 10.98 -16.97
C THR A 198 -6.28 11.70 -18.30
N GLU A 199 -5.94 10.96 -19.33
CA GLU A 199 -5.80 11.49 -20.67
C GLU A 199 -6.50 10.55 -21.64
N PHE A 200 -7.09 11.13 -22.68
CA PHE A 200 -7.86 10.41 -23.68
C PHE A 200 -7.28 10.69 -25.08
N PRO A 201 -7.24 9.69 -25.98
CA PRO A 201 -7.80 8.34 -25.85
C PRO A 201 -7.04 7.46 -24.86
N ALA A 202 -7.76 6.59 -24.15
CA ALA A 202 -7.19 5.66 -23.17
C ALA A 202 -6.32 4.60 -23.85
N ASP A 203 -5.10 4.42 -23.37
CA ASP A 203 -4.09 3.53 -23.95
C ASP A 203 -3.13 3.03 -22.86
N ASP A 204 -2.52 1.87 -23.05
CA ASP A 204 -1.53 1.26 -22.17
C ASP A 204 -0.26 0.78 -22.89
N ASN A 205 -0.06 1.21 -24.13
CA ASN A 205 1.17 0.94 -24.86
C ASN A 205 2.40 1.64 -24.24
N ALA A 206 3.60 1.26 -24.68
CA ALA A 206 4.86 1.78 -24.14
C ALA A 206 5.06 3.30 -24.32
N MET A 207 4.36 3.92 -25.27
CA MET A 207 4.40 5.36 -25.53
C MET A 207 3.25 6.12 -24.84
N ALA A 208 2.31 5.42 -24.21
CA ALA A 208 1.15 6.02 -23.58
C ALA A 208 1.58 6.92 -22.42
N SER A 209 0.95 8.08 -22.28
CA SER A 209 1.15 8.94 -21.12
C SER A 209 0.61 8.28 -19.85
N ASP A 210 1.03 8.77 -18.68
CA ASP A 210 0.55 8.26 -17.40
C ASP A 210 -0.98 8.39 -17.29
N GLY A 211 -1.54 9.47 -17.82
CA GLY A 211 -2.97 9.69 -17.84
C GLY A 211 -3.74 8.74 -18.74
N GLN A 212 -3.17 8.37 -19.89
CA GLN A 212 -3.78 7.38 -20.78
C GLN A 212 -3.84 6.01 -20.10
N VAL A 213 -2.79 5.61 -19.37
CA VAL A 213 -2.74 4.35 -18.64
C VAL A 213 -3.76 4.30 -17.51
N VAL A 214 -3.87 5.39 -16.74
CA VAL A 214 -4.88 5.48 -15.67
C VAL A 214 -6.30 5.44 -16.27
N ALA A 215 -6.53 6.11 -17.40
CA ALA A 215 -7.82 6.05 -18.10
C ALA A 215 -8.13 4.61 -18.58
N LYS A 216 -7.14 3.93 -19.18
CA LYS A 216 -7.28 2.54 -19.63
C LYS A 216 -7.57 1.60 -18.47
N TRP A 217 -6.87 1.78 -17.34
CA TRP A 217 -7.13 1.04 -16.12
C TRP A 217 -8.56 1.26 -15.62
N LEU A 218 -9.06 2.49 -15.53
CA LEU A 218 -10.45 2.78 -15.10
C LEU A 218 -11.50 2.12 -16.00
N PHE A 219 -11.28 2.13 -17.32
CA PHE A 219 -12.20 1.58 -18.31
C PHE A 219 -12.09 0.06 -18.50
N THR A 220 -11.24 -0.60 -17.72
CA THR A 220 -11.13 -2.07 -17.69
C THR A 220 -11.87 -2.61 -16.47
N ALA A 221 -12.82 -3.53 -16.67
CA ALA A 221 -13.61 -4.10 -15.58
C ALA A 221 -12.75 -4.86 -14.55
N LEU A 222 -13.13 -4.79 -13.27
CA LEU A 222 -12.63 -5.72 -12.26
C LEU A 222 -13.43 -7.04 -12.29
N PRO A 223 -12.79 -8.20 -12.07
CA PRO A 223 -13.48 -9.50 -12.06
C PRO A 223 -14.64 -9.60 -11.06
N ASN A 224 -14.58 -8.86 -9.96
CA ASN A 224 -15.58 -8.88 -8.89
C ASN A 224 -16.69 -7.82 -9.05
N ASN A 225 -16.69 -7.06 -10.15
CA ASN A 225 -17.67 -6.01 -10.46
C ASN A 225 -17.76 -4.88 -9.42
N VAL A 226 -16.77 -4.75 -8.53
CA VAL A 226 -16.66 -3.64 -7.56
C VAL A 226 -16.09 -2.43 -8.30
N PRO A 227 -16.52 -1.18 -7.99
CA PRO A 227 -15.96 0.00 -8.64
C PRO A 227 -14.48 0.19 -8.27
N LYS A 228 -13.66 0.46 -9.29
CA LYS A 228 -12.35 1.08 -9.10
C LYS A 228 -12.52 2.49 -8.54
N VAL A 229 -11.58 2.93 -7.74
CA VAL A 229 -11.58 4.26 -7.13
C VAL A 229 -10.30 4.98 -7.52
N LEU A 230 -10.42 6.13 -8.16
CA LEU A 230 -9.31 7.05 -8.38
C LEU A 230 -9.57 8.31 -7.55
N LYS A 231 -8.65 8.67 -6.67
CA LYS A 231 -8.69 9.95 -5.96
C LYS A 231 -7.62 10.85 -6.55
N CYS A 232 -8.00 11.92 -7.25
CA CYS A 232 -7.03 12.81 -7.89
C CYS A 232 -7.41 14.29 -7.76
N SER A 233 -6.40 15.13 -7.55
CA SER A 233 -6.55 16.58 -7.62
C SER A 233 -6.40 17.03 -9.07
N LEU A 234 -7.32 17.88 -9.51
CA LEU A 234 -7.19 18.56 -10.79
C LEU A 234 -6.42 19.85 -10.55
N GLY A 235 -5.38 20.07 -11.35
CA GLY A 235 -4.60 21.31 -11.35
C GLY A 235 -5.50 22.54 -11.58
N LYS A 236 -4.97 23.72 -11.30
CA LYS A 236 -5.69 25.01 -11.36
C LYS A 236 -6.15 25.43 -12.78
N ASP A 237 -6.01 24.57 -13.79
CA ASP A 237 -6.32 24.89 -15.18
C ASP A 237 -7.67 24.29 -15.60
N ASP A 238 -8.68 25.16 -15.66
CA ASP A 238 -10.05 24.83 -16.07
C ASP A 238 -10.13 24.22 -17.49
N ARG A 239 -9.15 24.46 -18.36
CA ARG A 239 -9.11 23.87 -19.71
C ARG A 239 -8.78 22.39 -19.66
N ILE A 240 -7.79 22.01 -18.84
CA ILE A 240 -7.38 20.62 -18.65
C ILE A 240 -8.58 19.83 -18.10
N LEU A 241 -9.29 20.42 -17.14
CA LEU A 241 -10.49 19.84 -16.56
C LEU A 241 -11.60 19.60 -17.59
N THR A 242 -11.93 20.62 -18.36
CA THR A 242 -12.98 20.52 -19.38
C THR A 242 -12.64 19.45 -20.41
N SER A 243 -11.40 19.46 -20.91
CA SER A 243 -10.91 18.44 -21.85
C SER A 243 -10.96 17.03 -21.27
N ASN A 244 -10.62 16.88 -19.99
CA ASN A 244 -10.65 15.62 -19.28
C ASN A 244 -12.08 15.05 -19.13
N LEU A 245 -13.04 15.88 -18.70
CA LEU A 245 -14.44 15.49 -18.57
C LEU A 245 -15.08 15.14 -19.92
N GLU A 246 -14.78 15.90 -20.98
CA GLU A 246 -15.22 15.56 -22.33
C GLU A 246 -14.58 14.25 -22.83
N GLY A 247 -13.32 14.01 -22.49
CA GLY A 247 -12.65 12.73 -22.72
C GLY A 247 -13.38 11.55 -22.05
N PHE A 248 -13.80 11.71 -20.80
CA PHE A 248 -14.61 10.72 -20.09
C PHE A 248 -15.97 10.47 -20.76
N LYS A 249 -16.70 11.52 -21.13
CA LYS A 249 -17.99 11.40 -21.83
C LYS A 249 -17.85 10.69 -23.16
N SER A 250 -16.85 11.07 -23.96
CA SER A 250 -16.58 10.45 -25.26
C SER A 250 -16.17 8.99 -25.14
N ALA A 251 -15.25 8.68 -24.21
CA ALA A 251 -14.83 7.30 -23.96
C ALA A 251 -15.98 6.43 -23.43
N PHE A 252 -16.85 6.99 -22.59
CA PHE A 252 -18.04 6.29 -22.10
C PHE A 252 -19.08 6.04 -23.19
N ALA A 253 -19.35 7.03 -24.04
CA ALA A 253 -20.28 6.89 -25.17
C ALA A 253 -19.85 5.79 -26.15
N ASN A 254 -18.55 5.67 -26.37
CA ASN A 254 -17.96 4.70 -27.30
C ASN A 254 -17.62 3.34 -26.65
N ALA A 255 -17.86 3.18 -25.35
CA ALA A 255 -17.55 1.94 -24.65
C ALA A 255 -18.49 0.81 -25.11
N SER A 256 -17.92 -0.34 -25.43
CA SER A 256 -18.64 -1.57 -25.81
C SER A 256 -18.66 -2.63 -24.72
N SER A 257 -17.98 -2.39 -23.60
CA SER A 257 -17.91 -3.28 -22.44
C SER A 257 -18.19 -2.52 -21.15
N PRO A 258 -18.88 -3.14 -20.18
CA PRO A 258 -19.18 -2.52 -18.91
C PRO A 258 -17.91 -2.36 -18.05
N ALA A 259 -17.85 -1.27 -17.28
CA ALA A 259 -16.80 -1.02 -16.30
C ALA A 259 -17.33 -0.11 -15.18
N ASN A 260 -17.04 -0.46 -13.94
CA ASN A 260 -17.48 0.31 -12.78
C ASN A 260 -16.33 1.10 -12.21
N PHE A 261 -16.51 2.40 -12.03
CA PHE A 261 -15.54 3.23 -11.33
C PHE A 261 -16.17 4.45 -10.67
N ILE A 262 -15.44 4.97 -9.68
CA ILE A 262 -15.71 6.21 -8.97
C ILE A 262 -14.41 7.02 -9.02
N VAL A 263 -14.45 8.20 -9.63
CA VAL A 263 -13.36 9.17 -9.56
C VAL A 263 -13.75 10.26 -8.59
N VAL A 264 -12.92 10.50 -7.59
CA VAL A 264 -13.06 11.58 -6.62
C VAL A 264 -12.11 12.69 -7.00
N PHE A 265 -12.68 13.80 -7.47
CA PHE A 265 -11.98 15.00 -7.86
C PHE A 265 -11.97 16.01 -6.72
N TRP A 266 -10.80 16.57 -6.45
CA TRP A 266 -10.57 17.58 -5.42
C TRP A 266 -10.23 18.90 -6.11
N PHE A 267 -10.95 19.98 -5.77
CA PHE A 267 -10.80 21.29 -6.41
C PHE A 267 -10.40 22.37 -5.40
N PRO A 268 -9.42 23.23 -5.72
CA PRO A 268 -9.32 24.52 -5.05
C PRO A 268 -10.65 25.27 -5.21
N SER A 269 -11.11 25.96 -4.16
CA SER A 269 -12.47 26.51 -4.09
C SER A 269 -12.84 27.46 -5.23
N SER A 270 -11.86 28.08 -5.91
CA SER A 270 -12.08 28.99 -7.05
C SER A 270 -12.44 28.31 -8.38
N SER A 271 -12.10 27.02 -8.58
CA SER A 271 -12.34 26.29 -9.84
C SER A 271 -13.61 25.45 -9.80
N ALA A 272 -14.30 25.39 -8.66
CA ALA A 272 -15.46 24.52 -8.47
C ALA A 272 -16.74 25.09 -9.10
N ASP A 273 -16.78 26.38 -9.42
CA ASP A 273 -17.99 27.07 -9.90
C ASP A 273 -18.18 26.94 -11.42
N SER A 274 -17.11 26.63 -12.17
CA SER A 274 -17.18 26.38 -13.62
C SER A 274 -17.57 24.94 -13.97
N VAL A 275 -17.61 24.04 -12.98
CA VAL A 275 -17.90 22.61 -13.18
C VAL A 275 -19.39 22.34 -13.03
N VAL A 276 -20.02 21.94 -14.14
CA VAL A 276 -21.45 21.63 -14.17
C VAL A 276 -21.66 20.11 -14.02
N PRO A 277 -22.42 19.65 -13.00
CA PRO A 277 -22.87 18.27 -12.89
C PRO A 277 -23.59 17.79 -14.16
N PHE A 278 -23.44 16.51 -14.50
CA PHE A 278 -24.10 15.93 -15.66
C PHE A 278 -24.45 14.47 -15.43
N GLU A 279 -25.32 13.95 -16.28
CA GLU A 279 -25.66 12.54 -16.35
C GLU A 279 -25.80 12.12 -17.80
N GLN A 280 -25.25 10.97 -18.14
CA GLN A 280 -25.31 10.36 -19.47
C GLN A 280 -25.54 8.87 -19.33
N THR A 281 -26.33 8.28 -20.23
CA THR A 281 -26.54 6.85 -20.33
C THR A 281 -25.80 6.27 -21.53
N ASN A 282 -25.35 5.03 -21.40
CA ASN A 282 -24.89 4.21 -22.52
C ASN A 282 -25.84 2.99 -22.59
N GLU A 283 -26.72 2.98 -23.59
CA GLU A 283 -27.71 1.93 -23.78
C GLU A 283 -27.08 0.58 -24.17
N LEU A 284 -25.92 0.61 -24.85
CA LEU A 284 -25.20 -0.58 -25.28
C LEU A 284 -24.64 -1.35 -24.09
N THR A 285 -24.08 -0.64 -23.09
CA THR A 285 -23.54 -1.27 -21.87
C THR A 285 -24.55 -1.36 -20.73
N GLY A 286 -25.68 -0.65 -20.82
CA GLY A 286 -26.67 -0.57 -19.75
C GLY A 286 -26.19 0.21 -18.52
N GLU A 287 -25.29 1.18 -18.73
CA GLU A 287 -24.63 1.95 -17.68
C GLU A 287 -24.96 3.44 -17.74
N GLN A 288 -24.63 4.13 -16.65
CA GLN A 288 -24.75 5.56 -16.47
C GLN A 288 -23.38 6.12 -16.07
N LEU A 289 -23.00 7.24 -16.67
CA LEU A 289 -21.91 8.11 -16.22
C LEU A 289 -22.52 9.39 -15.65
N ALA A 290 -22.22 9.70 -14.39
CA ALA A 290 -22.73 10.89 -13.73
C ALA A 290 -21.61 11.64 -13.00
N LEU A 291 -21.57 12.95 -13.15
CA LEU A 291 -20.76 13.85 -12.34
C LEU A 291 -21.67 14.57 -11.34
N LYS A 292 -21.36 14.49 -10.05
CA LYS A 292 -22.09 15.21 -9.00
C LYS A 292 -21.14 15.92 -8.04
N ARG A 293 -21.57 17.07 -7.51
CA ARG A 293 -20.87 17.78 -6.42
C ARG A 293 -21.14 17.06 -5.09
N THR A 294 -20.14 17.02 -4.23
CA THR A 294 -20.23 16.48 -2.86
C THR A 294 -19.38 17.30 -1.89
N ASP A 295 -19.71 17.19 -0.61
CA ASP A 295 -18.88 17.75 0.45
C ASP A 295 -17.67 16.85 0.69
N CYS A 296 -16.56 17.53 0.97
CA CYS A 296 -15.30 16.93 1.35
C CYS A 296 -15.21 16.81 2.87
N ILE A 297 -14.85 15.64 3.41
CA ILE A 297 -14.64 15.47 4.85
C ILE A 297 -13.24 15.98 5.27
N ASP A 298 -12.25 15.88 4.37
CA ASP A 298 -10.83 16.05 4.69
C ASP A 298 -10.20 17.34 4.15
N CYS A 299 -11.00 18.27 3.61
CA CYS A 299 -10.49 19.47 2.94
C CYS A 299 -11.47 20.65 2.98
N PHE A 300 -10.95 21.88 3.07
CA PHE A 300 -11.71 23.14 2.96
C PHE A 300 -12.19 23.44 1.52
N SER A 301 -12.49 22.40 0.74
CA SER A 301 -12.58 22.44 -0.72
C SER A 301 -13.79 21.65 -1.22
N SER A 302 -14.30 22.02 -2.40
CA SER A 302 -15.39 21.29 -3.06
C SER A 302 -14.86 19.99 -3.67
N CYS A 303 -15.61 18.90 -3.52
CA CYS A 303 -15.32 17.63 -4.16
C CYS A 303 -16.36 17.32 -5.24
N PHE A 304 -15.95 16.60 -6.28
CA PHE A 304 -16.88 16.02 -7.24
C PHE A 304 -16.63 14.52 -7.39
N LEU A 305 -17.72 13.80 -7.63
CA LEU A 305 -17.72 12.38 -7.88
C LEU A 305 -18.15 12.15 -9.32
N LEU A 306 -17.24 11.61 -10.14
CA LEU A 306 -17.57 11.06 -11.44
C LEU A 306 -17.75 9.55 -11.31
N ILE A 307 -18.95 9.07 -11.57
CA ILE A 307 -19.36 7.71 -11.28
C ILE A 307 -19.83 7.06 -12.57
N ARG A 308 -19.18 5.95 -12.96
CA ARG A 308 -19.67 5.02 -13.98
C ARG A 308 -20.22 3.78 -13.29
N ARG A 309 -21.49 3.49 -13.50
CA ARG A 309 -22.22 2.41 -12.80
C ARG A 309 -23.34 1.80 -13.64
N PRO A 310 -23.81 0.58 -13.34
CA PRO A 310 -24.97 0.00 -14.00
C PRO A 310 -26.25 0.79 -13.71
N ILE A 311 -27.17 0.87 -14.68
CA ILE A 311 -28.49 1.48 -14.48
C ILE A 311 -29.28 0.63 -13.48
N ALA A 312 -29.37 -0.68 -13.72
CA ALA A 312 -29.93 -1.64 -12.78
C ALA A 312 -28.88 -2.02 -11.71
N ARG A 313 -29.06 -1.52 -10.49
CA ARG A 313 -28.10 -1.72 -9.39
C ARG A 313 -28.78 -1.73 -8.01
N ASP A 314 -28.07 -2.29 -7.03
CA ASP A 314 -28.39 -2.11 -5.62
C ASP A 314 -27.95 -0.71 -5.17
N THR A 315 -28.92 0.19 -5.00
CA THR A 315 -28.69 1.58 -4.60
C THR A 315 -28.01 1.69 -3.24
N ASN A 316 -28.34 0.83 -2.27
CA ASN A 316 -27.76 0.86 -0.93
C ASN A 316 -26.29 0.43 -0.96
N LYS A 317 -25.97 -0.59 -1.77
CA LYS A 317 -24.60 -1.03 -1.98
C LYS A 317 -23.74 0.05 -2.66
N TRP A 318 -24.29 0.73 -3.67
CA TRP A 318 -23.58 1.81 -4.34
C TRP A 318 -23.37 3.04 -3.46
N ALA A 319 -24.37 3.42 -2.67
CA ALA A 319 -24.22 4.50 -1.68
C ALA A 319 -23.04 4.22 -0.73
N LYS A 320 -22.89 2.97 -0.26
CA LYS A 320 -21.74 2.56 0.57
C LYS A 320 -20.40 2.70 -0.15
N TRP A 321 -20.34 2.35 -1.43
CA TRP A 321 -19.10 2.49 -2.21
C TRP A 321 -18.75 3.94 -2.52
N GLU A 322 -19.73 4.79 -2.78
CA GLU A 322 -19.54 6.22 -2.96
C GLU A 322 -19.02 6.85 -1.66
N ASP A 323 -19.65 6.54 -0.53
CA ASP A 323 -19.20 6.98 0.80
C ASP A 323 -17.80 6.47 1.15
N GLU A 324 -17.52 5.20 0.85
CA GLU A 324 -16.19 4.60 1.04
C GLU A 324 -15.16 5.35 0.20
N ALA A 325 -15.43 5.63 -1.07
CA ALA A 325 -14.50 6.33 -1.96
C ALA A 325 -14.17 7.75 -1.48
N ILE A 326 -15.18 8.49 -0.98
CA ILE A 326 -14.98 9.84 -0.41
C ILE A 326 -14.08 9.73 0.83
N ARG A 327 -14.47 8.88 1.80
CA ARG A 327 -13.79 8.70 3.09
C ARG A 327 -12.49 7.90 3.01
N TRP A 328 -12.18 7.32 1.84
CA TRP A 328 -11.00 6.48 1.71
C TRP A 328 -9.77 7.34 1.87
N ASP A 329 -9.16 7.25 3.03
CA ASP A 329 -7.85 7.84 3.29
C ASP A 329 -6.92 6.70 3.67
N ILE A 330 -5.84 6.58 2.90
CA ILE A 330 -4.80 5.57 3.12
C ILE A 330 -4.20 5.73 4.52
N ASP A 331 -4.16 6.95 5.08
CA ASP A 331 -3.68 7.26 6.43
C ASP A 331 -4.49 6.60 7.54
N PHE A 332 -5.68 6.09 7.23
CA PHE A 332 -6.50 5.34 8.18
C PHE A 332 -6.77 3.89 7.75
N GLN A 333 -6.15 3.43 6.65
CA GLN A 333 -6.31 2.04 6.22
C GLN A 333 -5.39 1.10 7.00
N TRP A 334 -5.95 -0.05 7.34
CA TRP A 334 -5.20 -1.19 7.87
C TRP A 334 -4.43 -1.89 6.74
N ASN A 335 -3.54 -2.80 7.13
CA ASN A 335 -2.66 -3.58 6.27
C ASN A 335 -1.81 -2.70 5.35
N ARG A 336 -1.38 -1.56 5.89
CA ARG A 336 -0.65 -0.55 5.15
C ARG A 336 0.86 -0.75 5.24
N ILE A 337 1.53 -0.70 4.10
CA ILE A 337 3.00 -0.69 4.01
C ILE A 337 3.40 0.66 3.44
N ASP A 338 4.20 1.40 4.20
CA ASP A 338 4.80 2.67 3.80
C ASP A 338 6.29 2.44 3.60
N ILE A 339 6.79 2.73 2.40
CA ILE A 339 8.22 2.67 2.08
C ILE A 339 8.71 4.09 1.84
N GLN A 340 9.52 4.61 2.76
CA GLN A 340 10.05 5.97 2.71
C GLN A 340 11.58 5.95 2.78
N ILE A 341 12.20 5.94 1.61
CA ILE A 341 13.64 5.76 1.43
C ILE A 341 14.12 6.77 0.39
N ASP A 342 14.78 7.83 0.85
CA ASP A 342 15.19 8.94 -0.02
C ASP A 342 16.70 8.94 -0.30
N ASP A 343 17.49 8.22 0.50
CA ASP A 343 18.95 8.13 0.41
C ASP A 343 19.40 6.67 0.26
N GLU A 344 20.39 6.41 -0.60
CA GLU A 344 21.01 5.09 -0.79
C GLU A 344 21.62 4.55 0.51
N ARG A 345 22.05 5.42 1.45
CA ARG A 345 22.52 5.04 2.80
C ARG A 345 21.43 4.42 3.67
N GLN A 346 20.18 4.49 3.23
CA GLN A 346 19.06 3.81 3.87
C GLN A 346 18.88 2.38 3.33
N ILE A 347 19.72 1.95 2.40
CA ILE A 347 19.84 0.57 1.95
C ILE A 347 21.16 0.02 2.51
N GLY A 348 21.09 -1.17 3.11
CA GLY A 348 22.24 -1.82 3.71
C GLY A 348 23.36 -2.07 2.69
N ASP A 349 24.60 -1.99 3.18
CA ASP A 349 25.80 -2.03 2.33
C ASP A 349 25.82 -3.23 1.37
N GLY A 350 26.12 -2.94 0.10
CA GLY A 350 26.26 -3.94 -0.97
C GLY A 350 24.95 -4.51 -1.53
N LEU A 351 23.78 -4.06 -1.07
CA LEU A 351 22.48 -4.51 -1.61
C LEU A 351 22.08 -3.83 -2.93
N LEU A 352 22.51 -2.59 -3.15
CA LEU A 352 22.25 -1.89 -4.42
C LEU A 352 23.15 -2.39 -5.56
N ASP A 353 24.32 -2.93 -5.22
CA ASP A 353 25.32 -3.36 -6.20
C ASP A 353 25.32 -4.89 -6.42
N SER A 354 24.55 -5.64 -5.61
CA SER A 354 24.28 -7.05 -5.86
C SER A 354 23.29 -7.17 -7.02
N THR A 355 23.81 -7.35 -8.23
CA THR A 355 22.99 -7.79 -9.38
C THR A 355 22.36 -9.15 -9.05
N PRO A 356 21.08 -9.37 -9.39
CA PRO A 356 20.52 -10.70 -9.33
C PRO A 356 21.31 -11.58 -10.31
N GLY A 357 21.90 -12.66 -9.81
CA GLY A 357 22.40 -13.71 -10.68
C GLY A 357 21.29 -14.20 -11.61
N PRO A 358 21.62 -14.72 -12.80
CA PRO A 358 20.63 -15.14 -13.79
C PRO A 358 19.58 -16.04 -13.13
N SER A 359 18.32 -15.64 -13.24
CA SER A 359 17.18 -16.42 -12.77
C SER A 359 17.12 -17.71 -13.58
N ASP A 360 17.44 -18.85 -12.97
CA ASP A 360 17.18 -20.15 -13.59
C ASP A 360 15.67 -20.42 -13.55
N HIS A 361 15.07 -20.25 -14.74
CA HIS A 361 13.81 -20.80 -15.29
C HIS A 361 12.44 -20.46 -14.67
#